data_AF-A0A3B1CMY7-F1
#
_entry.id   AF-A0A3B1CMY7-F1
#
_cell.length_a   1.000
_cell.length_b   1.000
_cell.length_c   1.000
_cell.angle_alpha   90.00
_cell.angle_beta   90.00
_cell.angle_gamma   90.00
#
_symmetry.space_group_name_H-M   'P 1'
#
loop_
_entity.id
_entity.type
_entity.pdbx_description
1 polymer ?
#
loop_
_entity_poly.entity_id
_entity_poly.type
_entity_poly.pdbx_seq_one_letter_code
_entity_poly.pdbx_strand_id
1 'polypeptide(L)'
;RVAGDEMDDAIANYVKRKYNLLIGERTAEQIKMTIGSAYPLETQQTMEIKGRDLMTGIPKTLVINDPEIRDALSEPISAVVETVKIALERTPPELAADIVDKGIILAGGGSKLQGLDNLLREETSLPIILAEDPLSAVVMGTGIALENINLLRSVSI
;
A
#
# COMPACT_ATOMS: atom_id res chain seq x y z
N ARG A 1 -11.97 5.67 1.09
CA ARG A 1 -11.31 4.36 0.91
C ARG A 1 -10.19 4.62 -0.08
N VAL A 2 -8.95 4.35 0.31
CA VAL A 2 -7.76 4.53 -0.51
C VAL A 2 -7.01 3.20 -0.45
N ALA A 3 -6.65 2.63 -1.60
CA ALA A 3 -6.04 1.32 -1.72
C ALA A 3 -5.01 1.29 -2.86
N GLY A 4 -4.81 0.12 -3.47
CA GLY A 4 -3.80 -0.09 -4.50
C GLY A 4 -4.05 0.68 -5.79
N ASP A 5 -5.31 0.85 -6.19
CA ASP A 5 -5.67 1.52 -7.45
C ASP A 5 -5.35 3.02 -7.38
N GLU A 6 -5.65 3.67 -6.24
CA GLU A 6 -5.30 5.08 -6.02
C GLU A 6 -3.78 5.31 -6.00
N MET A 7 -3.00 4.32 -5.58
CA MET A 7 -1.53 4.38 -5.66
C MET A 7 -1.04 4.33 -7.11
N ASP A 8 -1.66 3.52 -7.96
CA ASP A 8 -1.32 3.44 -9.39
C ASP A 8 -1.68 4.74 -10.11
N ASP A 9 -2.86 5.28 -9.82
CA ASP A 9 -3.28 6.59 -10.33
C ASP A 9 -2.33 7.70 -9.90
N ALA A 10 -1.87 7.70 -8.64
CA ALA A 10 -0.91 8.66 -8.15
C ALA A 10 0.43 8.59 -8.90
N ILE A 11 0.95 7.39 -9.14
CA ILE A 11 2.16 7.15 -9.94
C ILE A 11 1.98 7.62 -11.39
N ALA A 12 0.88 7.23 -12.04
CA ALA A 12 0.60 7.62 -13.42
C ALA A 12 0.48 9.14 -13.57
N ASN A 13 -0.18 9.80 -12.61
CA ASN A 13 -0.33 11.26 -12.57
C ASN A 13 1.00 11.97 -12.33
N TYR A 14 1.85 11.45 -11.45
CA TYR A 14 3.19 11.98 -11.21
C TYR A 14 4.02 11.96 -12.50
N VAL A 15 4.11 10.80 -13.15
CA VAL A 15 4.87 10.63 -14.40
C VAL A 15 4.34 11.55 -15.50
N LYS A 16 3.01 11.67 -15.61
CA LYS A 16 2.36 12.58 -16.56
C LYS A 16 2.73 14.04 -16.30
N ARG A 17 2.66 14.51 -15.05
CA ARG A 17 2.93 15.92 -14.70
C ARG A 17 4.41 16.27 -14.80
N LYS A 18 5.30 15.39 -14.35
CA LYS A 18 6.74 15.65 -14.29
C LYS A 18 7.43 15.48 -15.64
N TYR A 19 7.06 14.45 -16.40
CA TYR A 19 7.76 14.06 -17.63
C TYR A 19 6.96 14.29 -18.91
N ASN A 20 5.71 14.74 -18.83
CA ASN A 20 4.76 14.76 -19.94
C ASN A 20 4.65 13.38 -20.63
N LEU A 21 4.80 12.30 -19.86
CA LEU A 21 4.74 10.93 -20.34
C LEU A 21 3.46 10.26 -19.85
N LEU A 22 2.67 9.73 -20.76
CA LEU A 22 1.49 8.93 -20.44
C LEU A 22 1.89 7.45 -20.32
N ILE A 23 1.63 6.86 -19.16
CA ILE A 23 1.76 5.42 -18.89
C ILE A 23 0.39 4.81 -18.59
N GLY A 24 0.25 3.51 -18.84
CA GLY A 24 -0.97 2.77 -18.50
C GLY A 24 -0.94 2.23 -17.07
N GLU A 25 -2.10 1.82 -16.57
CA GLU A 25 -2.31 1.23 -15.24
C GLU A 25 -1.35 0.07 -14.96
N ARG A 26 -1.22 -0.88 -15.90
CA ARG A 26 -0.27 -2.01 -15.76
C ARG A 26 1.17 -1.55 -15.54
N THR A 27 1.59 -0.48 -16.20
CA THR A 27 2.94 0.07 -16.02
C THR A 27 3.05 0.75 -14.66
N ALA A 28 2.02 1.49 -14.23
CA ALA A 28 1.98 2.09 -12.89
C ALA A 28 2.06 1.02 -11.77
N GLU A 29 1.27 -0.05 -11.87
CA GLU A 29 1.32 -1.18 -10.94
C GLU A 29 2.70 -1.86 -10.93
N GLN A 30 3.32 -2.05 -12.10
CA GLN A 30 4.69 -2.58 -12.16
C GLN A 30 5.71 -1.68 -11.46
N ILE A 31 5.58 -0.36 -11.60
CA ILE A 31 6.42 0.61 -10.90
C ILE A 31 6.20 0.49 -9.38
N LYS A 32 4.93 0.47 -8.95
CA LYS A 32 4.53 0.31 -7.54
C LYS A 32 5.14 -0.94 -6.91
N MET A 33 5.03 -2.09 -7.58
CA MET A 33 5.57 -3.35 -7.07
C MET A 33 7.09 -3.41 -7.07
N THR A 34 7.75 -2.76 -8.05
CA THR A 34 9.20 -2.92 -8.24
C THR A 34 10.01 -1.94 -7.41
N ILE A 35 9.65 -0.66 -7.45
CA ILE A 35 10.42 0.43 -6.81
C ILE A 35 9.55 1.34 -5.92
N GLY A 36 8.29 0.97 -5.68
CA GLY A 36 7.42 1.70 -4.76
C GLY A 36 7.83 1.48 -3.32
N SER A 37 7.92 2.57 -2.56
CA SER A 37 8.22 2.54 -1.14
C SER A 37 7.43 3.60 -0.37
N ALA A 38 7.01 3.25 0.84
CA ALA A 38 6.42 4.15 1.83
C ALA A 38 7.48 4.77 2.76
N TYR A 39 8.71 4.26 2.76
CA TYR A 39 9.78 4.71 3.67
C TYR A 39 11.13 4.84 2.95
N PRO A 40 12.08 5.67 3.45
CA PRO A 40 13.45 5.66 2.94
C PRO A 40 14.12 4.29 2.91
N LEU A 41 14.57 3.91 1.71
CA LEU A 41 15.38 2.72 1.46
C LEU A 41 16.86 3.05 1.64
N GLU A 42 17.64 2.07 2.10
CA GLU A 42 19.10 2.22 2.25
C GLU A 42 19.81 2.31 0.89
N THR A 43 19.29 1.59 -0.10
CA THR A 43 19.83 1.55 -1.46
C THR A 43 18.78 2.09 -2.43
N GLN A 44 19.18 3.10 -3.21
CA GLN A 44 18.32 3.67 -4.23
C GLN A 44 18.04 2.64 -5.34
N GLN A 45 16.79 2.50 -5.71
CA GLN A 45 16.32 1.63 -6.78
C GLN A 45 15.88 2.48 -7.96
N THR A 46 16.06 1.94 -9.16
CA THR A 46 15.64 2.59 -10.41
C THR A 46 14.96 1.60 -11.33
N MET A 47 14.10 2.10 -12.21
CA MET A 47 13.38 1.30 -13.19
C MET A 47 13.25 2.07 -14.50
N GLU A 48 13.47 1.38 -15.62
CA GLU A 48 13.16 1.91 -16.95
C GLU A 48 11.65 1.76 -17.22
N ILE A 49 11.01 2.85 -17.63
CA ILE A 49 9.59 2.88 -18.01
C ILE A 49 9.42 3.37 -19.43
N LYS A 50 8.38 2.84 -20.10
CA LYS A 50 8.01 3.20 -21.46
C LYS A 50 6.61 3.74 -21.48
N GLY A 51 6.40 4.83 -22.21
CA GLY A 51 5.09 5.46 -22.33
C GLY A 51 4.99 6.28 -23.61
N ARG A 52 3.88 6.99 -23.75
CA ARG A 52 3.63 7.90 -24.86
C ARG A 52 3.96 9.33 -24.44
N ASP A 53 4.90 9.96 -25.11
CA ASP A 53 5.20 11.37 -24.88
C ASP A 53 4.02 12.21 -25.35
N LEU A 54 3.46 13.05 -24.47
CA LEU A 54 2.24 13.82 -24.72
C LEU A 54 2.49 15.03 -25.63
N MET A 55 3.74 15.48 -25.74
CA MET A 55 4.10 16.62 -26.60
C MET A 55 4.27 16.17 -28.05
N THR A 56 4.96 15.05 -28.23
CA THR A 56 5.35 14.55 -29.56
C THR A 56 4.48 13.41 -30.07
N GLY A 57 3.75 12.75 -29.18
CA GLY A 57 2.86 11.63 -29.48
C GLY A 57 3.57 10.29 -29.69
N ILE A 58 4.90 10.25 -29.66
CA ILE A 58 5.73 9.06 -29.93
C ILE A 58 6.09 8.29 -28.66
N PRO A 59 6.38 6.98 -28.76
CA PRO A 59 6.91 6.21 -27.64
C PRO A 59 8.24 6.78 -27.13
N LYS A 60 8.35 6.92 -25.82
CA LYS A 60 9.55 7.41 -25.13
C LYS A 60 9.85 6.54 -23.92
N THR A 61 11.14 6.37 -23.68
CA THR A 61 11.68 5.61 -22.56
C THR A 61 12.37 6.57 -21.60
N LEU A 62 12.16 6.40 -20.29
CA LEU A 62 12.88 7.15 -19.25
C LEU A 62 13.16 6.26 -18.04
N VAL A 63 14.11 6.69 -17.21
CA VAL A 63 14.46 6.01 -15.96
C VAL A 63 13.87 6.81 -14.80
N ILE A 64 13.11 6.14 -13.94
CA ILE A 64 12.58 6.67 -12.67
C ILE A 64 13.29 6.01 -11.48
N ASN A 65 13.20 6.63 -10.31
CA ASN A 65 13.83 6.15 -9.08
C ASN A 65 12.82 6.10 -7.92
N ASP A 66 13.17 5.38 -6.84
CA ASP A 66 12.28 5.20 -5.70
C ASP A 66 11.92 6.49 -4.93
N PRO A 67 12.80 7.51 -4.75
CA PRO A 67 12.38 8.75 -4.10
C PRO A 67 11.25 9.46 -4.83
N GLU A 68 11.30 9.48 -6.16
CA GLU A 68 10.25 10.09 -6.97
C GLU A 68 8.92 9.37 -6.86
N ILE A 69 8.96 8.03 -6.80
CA ILE A 69 7.75 7.22 -6.63
C ILE A 69 7.21 7.33 -5.22
N ARG A 70 8.06 7.40 -4.21
CA ARG A 70 7.63 7.69 -2.83
C ARG A 70 6.97 9.07 -2.73
N ASP A 71 7.50 10.09 -3.40
CA ASP A 71 6.86 11.41 -3.45
C ASP A 71 5.47 11.32 -4.10
N ALA A 72 5.35 10.57 -5.20
CA ALA A 72 4.07 10.31 -5.87
C ALA A 72 3.07 9.60 -4.96
N LEU A 73 3.53 8.67 -4.12
CA LEU A 73 2.72 7.87 -3.21
C LEU A 73 2.41 8.56 -1.88
N SER A 74 2.98 9.74 -1.60
CA SER A 74 2.83 10.43 -0.32
C SER A 74 1.37 10.64 0.09
N GLU A 75 0.54 11.20 -0.79
CA GLU A 75 -0.88 11.46 -0.53
C GLU A 75 -1.70 10.19 -0.22
N PRO A 76 -1.72 9.14 -1.07
CA PRO A 76 -2.48 7.94 -0.78
C PRO A 76 -1.96 7.21 0.48
N ILE A 77 -0.65 7.24 0.74
CA ILE A 77 -0.07 6.62 1.93
C ILE A 77 -0.43 7.39 3.20
N SER A 78 -0.39 8.72 3.18
CA SER A 78 -0.85 9.54 4.31
C SER A 78 -2.32 9.26 4.64
N ALA A 79 -3.17 9.06 3.63
CA ALA A 79 -4.58 8.70 3.85
C ALA A 79 -4.73 7.31 4.53
N VAL A 80 -3.87 6.34 4.21
CA VAL A 80 -3.83 5.04 4.88
C VAL A 80 -3.40 5.21 6.33
N VAL A 81 -2.31 5.93 6.61
CA VAL A 81 -1.81 6.20 7.96
C VAL A 81 -2.88 6.89 8.81
N GLU A 82 -3.53 7.92 8.27
CA GLU A 82 -4.59 8.65 8.96
C GLU A 82 -5.77 7.74 9.31
N THR A 83 -6.16 6.86 8.38
CA THR A 83 -7.23 5.89 8.62
C THR A 83 -6.88 4.95 9.78
N VAL A 84 -5.62 4.51 9.88
CA VAL A 84 -5.14 3.67 10.99
C VAL A 84 -5.19 4.44 12.30
N LYS A 85 -4.73 5.70 12.33
CA LYS A 85 -4.78 6.55 13.54
C LYS A 85 -6.20 6.77 14.03
N ILE A 86 -7.13 7.11 13.14
CA ILE A 86 -8.55 7.28 13.47
C ILE A 86 -9.15 5.98 14.04
N ALA A 87 -8.75 4.82 13.51
CA ALA A 87 -9.22 3.54 14.05
C ALA A 87 -8.72 3.28 15.48
N LEU A 88 -7.45 3.61 15.76
CA LEU A 88 -6.87 3.51 17.10
C LEU A 88 -7.54 4.47 18.08
N GLU A 89 -7.79 5.72 17.69
CA GLU A 89 -8.48 6.72 18.53
C GLU A 89 -9.90 6.31 18.91
N ARG A 90 -10.58 5.57 18.04
CA ARG A 90 -11.95 5.07 18.28
C ARG A 90 -11.97 3.74 19.03
N THR A 91 -10.81 3.14 19.30
CA THR A 91 -10.73 1.86 20.00
C THR A 91 -11.01 2.07 21.49
N PRO A 92 -11.95 1.32 22.09
CA PRO A 92 -12.21 1.40 23.53
C PRO A 92 -10.93 1.13 24.35
N PRO A 93 -10.73 1.82 25.50
CA PRO A 93 -9.55 1.64 26.33
C PRO A 93 -9.28 0.19 26.74
N GLU A 94 -10.34 -0.61 26.92
CA GLU A 94 -10.27 -2.02 27.30
C GLU A 94 -9.58 -2.88 26.23
N LEU A 95 -9.63 -2.47 24.96
CA LEU A 95 -8.98 -3.15 23.83
C LEU A 95 -7.65 -2.49 23.45
N ALA A 96 -7.45 -1.22 23.81
CA ALA A 96 -6.24 -0.48 23.47
C ALA A 96 -4.99 -1.11 24.11
N ALA A 97 -5.08 -1.58 25.36
CA ALA A 97 -3.98 -2.28 26.04
C ALA A 97 -3.55 -3.55 25.28
N ASP A 98 -4.51 -4.32 24.78
CA ASP A 98 -4.27 -5.52 23.98
C ASP A 98 -3.55 -5.19 22.65
N ILE A 99 -3.87 -4.06 22.02
CA ILE A 99 -3.21 -3.60 20.78
C ILE A 99 -1.78 -3.14 21.06
N VAL A 100 -1.51 -2.49 22.19
CA VAL A 100 -0.14 -2.11 22.58
C VAL A 100 0.75 -3.35 22.72
N ASP A 101 0.22 -4.43 23.30
CA ASP A 101 0.98 -5.66 23.52
C ASP A 101 1.11 -6.52 22.25
N LYS A 102 0.02 -6.68 21.47
CA LYS A 102 -0.02 -7.59 20.30
C LYS A 102 0.33 -6.91 18.98
N GLY A 103 0.19 -5.59 18.90
CA GLY A 103 0.43 -4.81 17.71
C GLY A 103 -0.68 -4.88 16.65
N ILE A 104 -0.34 -4.39 15.45
CA ILE A 104 -1.21 -4.34 14.27
C ILE A 104 -0.69 -5.33 13.24
N ILE A 105 -1.59 -6.16 12.71
CA ILE A 105 -1.29 -7.10 11.62
C ILE A 105 -1.70 -6.48 10.29
N LEU A 106 -0.76 -6.40 9.34
CA LEU A 106 -1.02 -5.97 7.96
C LEU A 106 -1.32 -7.17 7.08
N ALA A 107 -2.40 -7.07 6.30
CA ALA A 107 -2.81 -8.05 5.31
C ALA A 107 -3.27 -7.36 4.01
N GLY A 108 -3.39 -8.14 2.93
CA GLY A 108 -3.73 -7.67 1.59
C GLY A 108 -2.52 -7.45 0.67
N GLY A 109 -2.77 -7.21 -0.62
CA GLY A 109 -1.69 -6.96 -1.57
C GLY A 109 -0.96 -5.64 -1.33
N GLY A 110 -1.70 -4.59 -0.98
CA GLY A 110 -1.15 -3.26 -0.69
C GLY A 110 -0.22 -3.23 0.53
N SER A 111 -0.31 -4.20 1.43
CA SER A 111 0.59 -4.26 2.58
C SER A 111 2.03 -4.65 2.22
N LYS A 112 2.27 -5.11 0.98
CA LYS A 112 3.60 -5.47 0.48
C LYS A 112 4.42 -4.28 0.00
N LEU A 113 3.87 -3.06 0.03
CA LEU A 113 4.64 -1.86 -0.30
C LEU A 113 5.83 -1.74 0.65
N GLN A 114 7.03 -1.56 0.08
CA GLN A 114 8.27 -1.55 0.86
C GLN A 114 8.24 -0.44 1.92
N GLY A 115 8.61 -0.75 3.16
CA GLY A 115 8.67 0.22 4.24
C GLY A 115 7.33 0.71 4.78
N LEU A 116 6.19 0.17 4.33
CA LEU A 116 4.88 0.55 4.89
C LEU A 116 4.77 0.20 6.38
N ASP A 117 5.32 -0.95 6.79
CA ASP A 117 5.36 -1.36 8.18
C ASP A 117 6.28 -0.45 9.02
N ASN A 118 7.42 -0.03 8.47
CA ASN A 118 8.31 0.95 9.10
C ASN A 118 7.59 2.29 9.33
N LEU A 119 6.93 2.81 8.31
CA LEU A 119 6.19 4.06 8.40
C LEU A 119 5.06 3.96 9.45
N LEU A 120 4.26 2.91 9.41
CA LEU A 120 3.18 2.72 10.38
C LEU A 120 3.71 2.55 11.80
N ARG A 121 4.85 1.88 11.98
CA ARG A 121 5.50 1.72 13.29
C ARG A 121 5.96 3.06 13.85
N GLU A 122 6.56 3.91 13.01
CA GLU A 122 6.97 5.26 13.39
C GLU A 122 5.76 6.14 13.75
N GLU A 123 4.72 6.12 12.91
CA GLU A 123 3.54 6.98 13.05
C GLU A 123 2.59 6.57 14.19
N THR A 124 2.56 5.29 14.55
CA THR A 124 1.66 4.77 15.60
C THR A 124 2.37 4.42 16.90
N SER A 125 3.71 4.28 16.88
CA SER A 125 4.49 3.74 18.00
C SER A 125 4.05 2.34 18.47
N LEU A 126 3.40 1.57 17.58
CA LEU A 126 2.93 0.21 17.85
C LEU A 126 3.73 -0.83 17.06
N PRO A 127 3.84 -2.08 17.56
CA PRO A 127 4.38 -3.17 16.76
C PRO A 127 3.54 -3.38 15.51
N ILE A 128 4.19 -3.40 14.34
CA ILE A 128 3.55 -3.70 13.05
C ILE A 128 4.10 -5.03 12.53
N ILE A 129 3.20 -5.96 12.20
CA ILE A 129 3.50 -7.32 11.78
C ILE A 129 2.87 -7.56 10.42
N LEU A 130 3.66 -7.94 9.41
CA LEU A 130 3.10 -8.38 8.13
C LEU A 130 2.61 -9.83 8.27
N ALA A 131 1.38 -10.12 7.83
CA ALA A 131 0.86 -11.49 7.80
C ALA A 131 1.75 -12.40 6.94
N GLU A 132 1.83 -13.69 7.29
CA GLU A 132 2.67 -14.67 6.57
C GLU A 132 2.27 -14.81 5.09
N ASP A 133 0.97 -14.90 4.82
CA ASP A 133 0.41 -14.84 3.48
C ASP A 133 -0.69 -13.76 3.40
N PRO A 134 -0.30 -12.49 3.16
CA PRO A 134 -1.24 -11.38 3.20
C PRO A 134 -2.18 -11.39 1.98
N LEU A 135 -1.80 -12.04 0.87
CA LEU A 135 -2.66 -12.14 -0.32
C LEU A 135 -3.78 -13.17 -0.12
N SER A 136 -3.47 -14.29 0.50
CA SER A 136 -4.46 -15.35 0.72
C SER A 136 -5.26 -15.19 2.02
N ALA A 137 -4.90 -14.26 2.90
CA ALA A 137 -5.54 -14.09 4.21
C ALA A 137 -7.08 -14.04 4.15
N VAL A 138 -7.64 -13.31 3.17
CA VAL A 138 -9.10 -13.19 3.00
C VAL A 138 -9.75 -14.51 2.58
N VAL A 139 -9.20 -15.19 1.56
CA VAL A 139 -9.77 -16.46 1.07
C VAL A 139 -9.61 -17.57 2.11
N MET A 140 -8.49 -17.60 2.82
CA MET A 140 -8.26 -18.57 3.91
C MET A 140 -9.22 -18.35 5.07
N GLY A 141 -9.39 -17.10 5.53
CA GLY A 141 -10.35 -16.78 6.59
C GLY A 141 -11.79 -17.11 6.22
N THR A 142 -12.14 -16.90 4.94
CA THR A 142 -13.46 -17.28 4.41
C THR A 142 -13.66 -18.80 4.45
N GLY A 143 -12.67 -19.59 4.05
CA GLY A 143 -12.71 -21.05 4.13
C GLY A 143 -12.89 -21.56 5.57
N ILE A 144 -12.11 -21.03 6.51
CA ILE A 144 -12.21 -21.37 7.94
C ILE A 144 -13.61 -21.07 8.49
N ALA A 145 -14.20 -19.92 8.12
CA ALA A 145 -15.54 -19.56 8.55
C ALA A 145 -16.59 -20.55 8.01
N LEU A 146 -16.48 -20.95 6.74
CA LEU A 146 -17.41 -21.91 6.12
C LEU A 146 -17.34 -23.31 6.76
N GLU A 147 -16.17 -23.74 7.21
CA GLU A 147 -15.99 -25.04 7.89
C GLU A 147 -16.51 -25.05 9.33
N ASN A 148 -16.70 -23.89 9.95
CA ASN A 148 -17.17 -23.77 11.33
C ASN A 148 -18.56 -23.14 11.40
N ILE A 149 -19.59 -23.97 11.48
CA ILE A 149 -21.00 -23.53 11.44
C ILE A 149 -21.37 -22.54 12.55
N ASN A 150 -20.72 -22.63 13.72
CA ASN A 150 -20.96 -21.71 14.83
C ASN A 150 -20.34 -20.34 14.57
N LEU A 151 -19.10 -20.34 14.08
CA LEU A 151 -18.42 -19.11 13.65
C LEU A 151 -19.19 -18.47 12.50
N LEU A 152 -19.54 -19.24 11.47
CA LEU A 152 -20.33 -18.78 10.32
C LEU A 152 -21.61 -18.09 10.76
N ARG A 153 -22.37 -18.70 11.67
CA ARG A 153 -23.60 -18.12 12.23
C ARG A 153 -23.35 -16.81 12.98
N SER A 154 -22.21 -16.69 13.66
CA SER A 154 -21.88 -15.48 14.44
C SER A 154 -21.44 -14.29 13.58
N VAL A 155 -20.94 -14.53 12.37
CA VAL A 155 -20.45 -13.49 11.44
C VAL A 155 -21.34 -13.26 10.23
N SER A 156 -22.31 -14.15 9.97
CA SER A 156 -23.33 -13.97 8.95
C SER A 156 -24.32 -12.88 9.36
N ILE A 157 -24.62 -11.97 8.42
CA ILE A 157 -25.59 -10.87 8.57
C ILE A 157 -27.03 -11.41 8.55
#